data_AF-A0A023B1M0-F1
#
_entry.id   AF-A0A023B1M0-F1
#
_cell.length_a   1.000
_cell.length_b   1.000
_cell.length_c   1.000
_cell.angle_alpha   90.00
_cell.angle_beta   90.00
_cell.angle_gamma   90.00
#
_symmetry.space_group_name_H-M   'P 1'
#
loop_
_entity.id
_entity.type
_entity.pdbx_description
1 polymer ?
#
loop_
_entity_poly.entity_id
_entity_poly.type
_entity_poly.pdbx_seq_one_letter_code
_entity_poly.pdbx_strand_id
1 'polypeptide(L)'
;MQPCKYAKMALHHLAQALDLVKEYPKAIECAPEYSYQNGRCVRVYRQSPKFQCPSGFFLADNECKQAVKARLICPDGMVMVDDTCESTLTAPCEIRCPVGFVPTSRGVNGCVREMSVAKNLYCPMGTLEYGPQGLGVCVITSTQSLVESCADPTAVLDNGECLTLSLAADCSGFNKLNLRSTSDPCLKVMSKPSELRCPPGYQQVSEKEHRECQHKEYSKPVQHCSKTVVGEECIDLDFQAAELTCNEAEGYSIRNLFGICNCSKKAYKKPTIECPADGHYHAELEQCIRTSTVRFECPDGFQLRNTYCEKPMHKPPQLIFNVTLACNINPHQDLGMPQCAPQDLTKLTELLSR
;
A
#
# COMPACT_ATOMS: atom_id res chain seq x y z
N MET A 1 -55.90 -79.50 100.99
CA MET A 1 -55.96 -78.08 101.41
C MET A 1 -56.26 -77.23 100.18
N GLN A 2 -57.22 -76.31 100.30
CA GLN A 2 -57.79 -75.49 99.22
C GLN A 2 -56.83 -74.41 98.68
N PRO A 3 -57.02 -73.92 97.45
CA PRO A 3 -56.18 -72.91 96.80
C PRO A 3 -56.58 -71.45 97.16
N CYS A 4 -55.58 -70.57 97.32
CA CYS A 4 -55.78 -69.13 97.53
C CYS A 4 -56.24 -68.41 96.24
N LYS A 5 -57.37 -67.72 96.34
CA LYS A 5 -58.12 -67.01 95.27
C LYS A 5 -57.51 -65.67 94.80
N TYR A 6 -56.28 -65.32 95.13
CA TYR A 6 -55.76 -63.95 94.93
C TYR A 6 -54.84 -63.73 93.71
N ALA A 7 -54.56 -64.76 92.90
CA ALA A 7 -53.63 -64.65 91.76
C ALA A 7 -54.23 -64.01 90.47
N LYS A 8 -55.50 -63.58 90.46
CA LYS A 8 -56.18 -63.12 89.23
C LYS A 8 -56.44 -61.61 89.12
N MET A 9 -56.16 -60.81 90.16
CA MET A 9 -56.37 -59.35 90.13
C MET A 9 -55.10 -58.53 89.85
N ALA A 10 -53.91 -59.09 90.04
CA ALA A 10 -52.65 -58.34 89.86
C ALA A 10 -52.24 -58.11 88.38
N LEU A 11 -52.73 -58.92 87.44
CA LEU A 11 -52.36 -58.79 86.03
C LEU A 11 -53.10 -57.65 85.28
N HIS A 12 -54.20 -57.13 85.80
CA HIS A 12 -54.99 -56.11 85.07
C HIS A 12 -54.47 -54.69 85.29
N HIS A 13 -53.80 -54.41 86.41
CA HIS A 13 -53.27 -53.07 86.72
C HIS A 13 -51.89 -52.79 86.10
N LEU A 14 -51.14 -53.81 85.68
CA LEU A 14 -49.83 -53.64 85.03
C LEU A 14 -49.93 -53.19 83.57
N ALA A 15 -51.05 -53.43 82.89
CA ALA A 15 -51.23 -53.07 81.48
C ALA A 15 -51.58 -51.60 81.24
N GLN A 16 -51.98 -50.84 82.27
CA GLN A 16 -52.39 -49.43 82.15
C GLN A 16 -51.26 -48.42 82.40
N ALA A 17 -50.03 -48.86 82.66
CA ALA A 17 -48.89 -47.98 83.00
C ALA A 17 -47.94 -47.68 81.82
N LEU A 18 -48.26 -48.10 80.58
CA LEU A 18 -47.33 -48.08 79.44
C LEU A 18 -47.43 -46.86 78.49
N ASP A 19 -48.37 -45.92 78.67
CA ASP A 19 -48.66 -44.88 77.68
C ASP A 19 -48.00 -43.49 77.89
N LEU A 20 -46.93 -43.38 78.70
CA LEU A 20 -46.35 -42.06 79.04
C LEU A 20 -44.81 -41.95 78.90
N VAL A 21 -44.19 -42.68 77.98
CA VAL A 21 -42.78 -42.43 77.63
C VAL A 21 -42.70 -41.46 76.44
N LYS A 22 -42.49 -40.17 76.72
CA LYS A 22 -42.02 -39.19 75.72
C LYS A 22 -40.48 -39.20 75.73
N GLU A 23 -39.87 -39.86 74.74
CA GLU A 23 -38.41 -39.86 74.60
C GLU A 23 -37.90 -38.53 74.03
N TYR A 24 -37.07 -37.83 74.81
CA TYR A 24 -36.18 -36.80 74.29
C TYR A 24 -34.74 -37.17 74.67
N PRO A 25 -33.78 -37.16 73.73
CA PRO A 25 -32.39 -37.49 74.02
C PRO A 25 -31.80 -36.45 74.97
N LYS A 26 -31.14 -36.92 76.03
CA LYS A 26 -30.58 -36.09 77.11
C LYS A 26 -29.30 -35.36 76.68
N ALA A 27 -28.53 -35.98 75.79
CA ALA A 27 -27.31 -35.42 75.25
C ALA A 27 -27.08 -35.91 73.81
N ILE A 28 -26.51 -35.04 72.99
CA ILE A 28 -26.04 -35.35 71.64
C ILE A 28 -24.52 -35.38 71.71
N GLU A 29 -23.93 -36.55 71.45
CA GLU A 29 -22.49 -36.73 71.44
C GLU A 29 -21.96 -37.00 70.03
N CYS A 30 -20.85 -36.34 69.71
CA CYS A 30 -20.09 -36.58 68.50
C CYS A 30 -18.83 -37.37 68.82
N ALA A 31 -18.40 -38.22 67.89
CA ALA A 31 -17.13 -38.92 68.00
C ALA A 31 -15.96 -37.92 68.16
N PRO A 32 -14.84 -38.33 68.78
CA PRO A 32 -13.65 -37.50 68.90
C PRO A 32 -13.28 -36.87 67.55
N GLU A 33 -12.93 -35.59 67.57
CA GLU A 33 -12.59 -34.78 66.38
C GLU A 33 -13.76 -34.40 65.45
N TYR A 34 -15.01 -34.69 65.84
CA TYR A 34 -16.22 -34.17 65.17
C TYR A 34 -16.93 -33.15 66.06
N SER A 35 -17.51 -32.12 65.45
CA SER A 35 -18.27 -31.07 66.12
C SER A 35 -19.74 -31.12 65.73
N TYR A 36 -20.65 -30.91 66.67
CA TYR A 36 -22.08 -30.91 66.37
C TYR A 36 -22.49 -29.60 65.69
N GLN A 37 -22.96 -29.68 64.45
CA GLN A 37 -23.41 -28.54 63.65
C GLN A 37 -24.64 -28.93 62.83
N ASN A 38 -25.70 -28.14 62.86
CA ASN A 38 -26.92 -28.31 62.05
C ASN A 38 -27.50 -29.74 62.07
N GLY A 39 -27.63 -30.35 63.26
CA GLY A 39 -28.22 -31.68 63.39
C GLY A 39 -27.28 -32.85 63.06
N ARG A 40 -26.00 -32.59 62.76
CA ARG A 40 -25.03 -33.62 62.36
C ARG A 40 -23.67 -33.41 63.03
N CYS A 41 -22.91 -34.48 63.20
CA CYS A 41 -21.51 -34.39 63.60
C CYS A 41 -20.66 -34.13 62.36
N VAL A 42 -19.92 -33.03 62.35
CA VAL A 42 -19.12 -32.57 61.21
C VAL A 42 -17.65 -32.48 61.60
N ARG A 43 -16.79 -33.06 60.77
CA ARG A 43 -15.34 -32.85 60.81
C ARG A 43 -14.90 -32.25 59.48
N VAL A 44 -14.07 -31.20 59.52
CA VAL A 44 -13.55 -30.55 58.32
C VAL A 44 -12.12 -30.99 58.09
N TYR A 45 -11.85 -31.59 56.93
CA TYR A 45 -10.50 -31.89 56.50
C TYR A 45 -9.94 -30.71 55.71
N ARG A 46 -8.72 -30.29 56.05
CA ARG A 46 -8.00 -29.21 55.38
C ARG A 46 -6.79 -29.78 54.65
N GLN A 47 -6.60 -29.34 53.41
CA GLN A 47 -5.41 -29.65 52.62
C GLN A 47 -4.94 -28.38 51.89
N SER A 48 -3.66 -28.32 51.59
CA SER A 48 -3.13 -27.24 50.75
C SER A 48 -3.60 -27.42 49.30
N PRO A 49 -4.03 -26.35 48.61
CA PRO A 49 -4.36 -26.41 47.20
C PRO A 49 -3.12 -26.76 46.36
N LYS A 50 -3.34 -27.38 45.20
CA LYS A 50 -2.31 -27.56 44.20
C LYS A 50 -2.16 -26.27 43.40
N PHE A 51 -0.93 -25.83 43.23
CA PHE A 51 -0.59 -24.69 42.37
C PHE A 51 -0.57 -25.16 40.92
N GLN A 52 -1.30 -24.46 40.05
CA GLN A 52 -1.28 -24.76 38.63
C GLN A 52 -1.10 -23.48 37.81
N CYS A 53 -0.15 -23.54 36.88
CA CYS A 53 0.09 -22.47 35.94
C CYS A 53 -0.77 -22.63 34.68
N PRO A 54 -1.20 -21.52 34.05
CA PRO A 54 -1.81 -21.55 32.74
C PRO A 54 -0.94 -22.29 31.73
N SER A 55 -1.55 -22.85 30.68
CA SER A 55 -0.83 -23.56 29.63
C SER A 55 0.31 -22.73 29.05
N GLY A 56 1.51 -23.30 28.99
CA GLY A 56 2.71 -22.64 28.49
C GLY A 56 3.51 -21.83 29.53
N PHE A 57 3.00 -21.68 30.76
CA PHE A 57 3.73 -21.09 31.88
C PHE A 57 4.25 -22.19 32.83
N PHE A 58 5.39 -21.94 33.46
CA PHE A 58 5.98 -22.80 34.48
C PHE A 58 6.03 -22.08 35.82
N LEU A 59 5.97 -22.84 36.92
CA LEU A 59 6.03 -22.28 38.26
C LEU A 59 7.49 -22.00 38.64
N ALA A 60 7.80 -20.73 38.93
CA ALA A 60 9.09 -20.30 39.44
C ALA A 60 8.88 -19.16 40.45
N ASP A 61 9.49 -19.28 41.63
CA ASP A 61 9.38 -18.29 42.72
C ASP A 61 7.93 -17.99 43.17
N ASN A 62 7.07 -19.01 43.19
CA ASN A 62 5.62 -18.88 43.44
C ASN A 62 4.85 -18.03 42.42
N GLU A 63 5.44 -17.74 41.26
CA GLU A 63 4.80 -17.07 40.14
C GLU A 63 4.79 -17.98 38.91
N CYS A 64 3.79 -17.81 38.06
CA CYS A 64 3.80 -18.47 36.76
C CYS A 64 4.59 -17.62 35.78
N LYS A 65 5.73 -18.12 35.34
CA LYS A 65 6.62 -17.43 34.39
C LYS A 65 6.60 -18.14 33.04
N GLN A 66 6.73 -17.38 31.96
CA GLN A 66 6.91 -17.93 30.62
C GLN A 66 7.99 -17.13 29.91
N ALA A 67 9.02 -17.83 29.44
CA ALA A 67 10.00 -17.26 28.54
C ALA A 67 9.44 -17.22 27.12
N VAL A 68 9.46 -16.04 26.51
CA VAL A 68 9.08 -15.85 25.11
C VAL A 68 10.19 -15.13 24.38
N LYS A 69 10.42 -15.52 23.11
CA LYS A 69 11.42 -14.86 22.28
C LYS A 69 11.05 -13.40 22.10
N ALA A 70 12.00 -12.50 22.36
CA ALA A 70 11.76 -11.08 22.19
C ALA A 70 11.59 -10.74 20.71
N ARG A 71 10.68 -9.82 20.39
CA ARG A 71 10.49 -9.36 19.01
C ARG A 71 11.44 -8.20 18.76
N LEU A 72 12.28 -8.35 17.75
CA LEU A 72 13.09 -7.25 17.24
C LEU A 72 12.24 -6.42 16.27
N ILE A 73 12.27 -5.10 16.43
CA ILE A 73 11.48 -4.19 15.60
C ILE A 73 12.38 -3.09 15.07
N CYS A 74 12.23 -2.83 13.78
CA CYS A 74 12.88 -1.70 13.16
C CYS A 74 12.04 -0.44 13.28
N PRO A 75 12.69 0.73 13.46
CA PRO A 75 12.01 2.01 13.34
C PRO A 75 11.28 2.15 12.01
N ASP A 76 10.26 3.01 11.98
CA ASP A 76 9.48 3.27 10.77
C ASP A 76 10.38 3.61 9.57
N GLY A 77 10.10 2.98 8.43
CA GLY A 77 10.85 3.17 7.19
C GLY A 77 12.18 2.40 7.08
N MET A 78 12.51 1.54 8.06
CA MET A 78 13.65 0.63 7.99
C MET A 78 13.21 -0.85 7.91
N VAL A 79 14.04 -1.67 7.30
CA VAL A 79 13.80 -3.11 7.09
C VAL A 79 14.84 -3.92 7.85
N MET A 80 14.40 -5.01 8.48
CA MET A 80 15.30 -5.92 9.18
C MET A 80 16.10 -6.78 8.19
N VAL A 81 17.43 -6.70 8.26
CA VAL A 81 18.39 -7.49 7.50
C VAL A 81 19.47 -7.95 8.48
N ASP A 82 19.63 -9.27 8.65
CA ASP A 82 20.66 -9.89 9.52
C ASP A 82 20.81 -9.21 10.89
N ASP A 83 19.69 -9.09 11.61
CA ASP A 83 19.57 -8.46 12.95
C ASP A 83 19.88 -6.95 13.02
N THR A 84 20.03 -6.28 11.88
CA THR A 84 20.20 -4.83 11.77
C THR A 84 19.05 -4.20 10.99
N CYS A 85 18.66 -2.98 11.37
CA CYS A 85 17.67 -2.22 10.63
C CYS A 85 18.36 -1.39 9.55
N GLU A 86 18.05 -1.69 8.29
CA GLU A 86 18.59 -1.00 7.14
C GLU A 86 17.55 -0.10 6.48
N SER A 87 18.01 1.07 6.02
CA SER A 87 17.31 1.83 4.99
C SER A 87 18.29 2.41 3.98
N THR A 88 17.73 2.87 2.86
CA THR A 88 18.48 3.64 1.88
C THR A 88 18.03 5.08 1.97
N LEU A 89 18.96 5.97 2.30
CA LEU A 89 18.73 7.41 2.25
C LEU A 89 19.06 7.90 0.84
N THR A 90 18.22 8.79 0.31
CA THR A 90 18.39 9.37 -1.02
C THR A 90 18.54 10.88 -0.94
N ALA A 91 19.40 11.44 -1.78
CA ALA A 91 19.63 12.88 -1.89
C ALA A 91 19.80 13.28 -3.36
N PRO A 92 19.41 14.50 -3.75
CA PRO A 92 19.66 14.99 -5.10
C PRO A 92 21.17 15.08 -5.37
N CYS A 93 21.57 14.82 -6.62
CA CYS A 93 22.93 15.08 -7.06
C CYS A 93 23.15 16.58 -7.26
N GLU A 94 24.40 17.01 -7.12
CA GLU A 94 24.83 18.31 -7.59
C GLU A 94 25.16 18.19 -9.09
N ILE A 95 24.57 19.10 -9.89
CA ILE A 95 24.71 19.12 -11.34
C ILE A 95 25.57 20.31 -11.71
N ARG A 96 26.73 20.06 -12.32
CA ARG A 96 27.65 21.11 -12.78
C ARG A 96 27.69 21.11 -14.30
N CYS A 97 27.36 22.27 -14.88
CA CYS A 97 27.37 22.49 -16.32
C CYS A 97 28.64 23.23 -16.77
N PRO A 98 29.14 22.93 -17.98
CA PRO A 98 30.18 23.74 -18.62
C PRO A 98 29.74 25.20 -18.77
N VAL A 99 30.72 26.10 -18.87
CA VAL A 99 30.47 27.55 -18.99
C VAL A 99 29.56 27.82 -20.20
N GLY A 100 28.49 28.58 -19.96
CA GLY A 100 27.51 28.96 -20.99
C GLY A 100 26.37 27.96 -21.18
N PHE A 101 26.36 26.82 -20.47
CA PHE A 101 25.23 25.89 -20.45
C PHE A 101 24.46 25.98 -19.13
N VAL A 102 23.18 25.64 -19.18
CA VAL A 102 22.29 25.58 -18.02
C VAL A 102 21.75 24.16 -17.80
N PRO A 103 21.47 23.74 -16.55
CA PRO A 103 20.89 22.43 -16.27
C PRO A 103 19.52 22.26 -16.94
N THR A 104 19.26 21.09 -17.51
CA THR A 104 17.95 20.78 -18.10
C THR A 104 16.90 20.52 -17.02
N SER A 105 15.74 21.17 -17.11
CA SER A 105 14.65 21.05 -16.13
C SER A 105 13.78 19.78 -16.29
N ARG A 106 14.06 18.91 -17.28
CA ARG A 106 13.17 17.81 -17.69
C ARG A 106 13.61 16.41 -17.22
N GLY A 107 14.14 16.29 -16.01
CA GLY A 107 14.46 14.98 -15.43
C GLY A 107 15.55 14.21 -16.18
N VAL A 108 16.46 14.92 -16.85
CA VAL A 108 17.67 14.35 -17.44
C VAL A 108 18.85 15.13 -16.87
N ASN A 109 19.92 14.44 -16.51
CA ASN A 109 21.17 15.04 -16.06
C ASN A 109 21.97 15.63 -17.24
N GLY A 110 21.38 16.60 -17.92
CA GLY A 110 21.94 17.24 -19.10
C GLY A 110 22.16 18.73 -18.87
N CYS A 111 23.05 19.28 -19.68
CA CYS A 111 23.27 20.69 -19.81
C CYS A 111 22.82 21.11 -21.21
N VAL A 112 22.10 22.23 -21.30
CA VAL A 112 21.59 22.76 -22.56
C VAL A 112 22.03 24.21 -22.74
N ARG A 113 22.33 24.59 -23.98
CA ARG A 113 22.54 25.97 -24.39
C ARG A 113 21.78 26.24 -25.68
N GLU A 114 21.14 27.40 -25.73
CA GLU A 114 20.50 27.90 -26.94
C GLU A 114 21.55 28.59 -27.83
N MET A 115 21.57 28.24 -29.12
CA MET A 115 22.43 28.87 -30.11
C MET A 115 21.57 29.43 -31.24
N SER A 116 21.72 30.72 -31.53
CA SER A 116 21.10 31.34 -32.70
C SER A 116 21.82 30.87 -33.96
N VAL A 117 21.10 30.26 -34.88
CA VAL A 117 21.63 29.73 -36.14
C VAL A 117 21.03 30.46 -37.33
N ALA A 118 21.80 30.54 -38.43
CA ALA A 118 21.35 31.21 -39.63
C ALA A 118 20.13 30.51 -40.24
N LYS A 119 19.22 31.32 -40.79
CA LYS A 119 18.07 30.84 -41.59
C LYS A 119 18.58 30.21 -42.87
N ASN A 120 18.08 29.03 -43.22
CA ASN A 120 18.31 28.45 -44.52
C ASN A 120 17.49 29.17 -45.57
N LEU A 121 18.09 29.44 -46.73
CA LEU A 121 17.43 30.09 -47.84
C LEU A 121 17.05 29.03 -48.87
N TYR A 122 15.81 29.08 -49.36
CA TYR A 122 15.39 28.21 -50.46
C TYR A 122 14.42 28.93 -51.40
N CYS A 123 14.35 28.41 -52.63
CA CYS A 123 13.47 28.90 -53.68
C CYS A 123 12.36 27.88 -53.92
N PRO A 124 11.09 28.20 -53.63
CA PRO A 124 9.98 27.27 -53.90
C PRO A 124 9.80 27.04 -55.40
N MET A 125 10.11 28.06 -56.19
CA MET A 125 10.15 28.02 -57.65
C MET A 125 11.50 28.55 -58.11
N GLY A 126 12.14 27.84 -59.05
CA GLY A 126 13.44 28.22 -59.60
C GLY A 126 14.64 27.77 -58.75
N THR A 127 15.79 28.36 -59.02
CA THR A 127 17.09 28.01 -58.43
C THR A 127 17.64 29.15 -57.59
N LEU A 128 18.33 28.81 -56.51
CA LEU A 128 19.03 29.80 -55.69
C LEU A 128 20.39 30.12 -56.32
N GLU A 129 20.55 31.36 -56.79
CA GLU A 129 21.82 31.89 -57.30
C GLU A 129 22.38 32.93 -56.32
N TYR A 130 23.71 33.10 -56.28
CA TYR A 130 24.38 34.08 -55.42
C TYR A 130 25.00 35.19 -56.26
N GLY A 131 24.65 36.44 -55.95
CA GLY A 131 25.26 37.60 -56.58
C GLY A 131 26.72 37.81 -56.12
N PRO A 132 27.44 38.77 -56.74
CA PRO A 132 28.84 39.08 -56.39
C PRO A 132 29.05 39.56 -54.95
N GLN A 133 27.97 39.97 -54.26
CA GLN A 133 28.00 40.36 -52.84
C GLN A 133 27.55 39.23 -51.89
N GLY A 134 27.33 38.01 -52.40
CA GLY A 134 26.88 36.86 -51.61
C GLY A 134 25.40 36.89 -51.21
N LEU A 135 24.62 37.87 -51.68
CA LEU A 135 23.17 37.90 -51.47
C LEU A 135 22.50 36.86 -52.38
N GLY A 136 21.75 35.93 -51.78
CA GLY A 136 20.99 34.91 -52.51
C GLY A 136 19.75 35.50 -53.18
N VAL A 137 19.50 35.10 -54.43
CA VAL A 137 18.32 35.47 -55.21
C VAL A 137 17.73 34.22 -55.84
N CYS A 138 16.40 34.14 -55.89
CA CYS A 138 15.72 33.07 -56.60
C CYS A 138 15.57 33.45 -58.07
N VAL A 139 16.04 32.58 -58.95
CA VAL A 139 16.01 32.77 -60.40
C VAL A 139 15.14 31.69 -61.03
N ILE A 140 14.10 32.12 -61.73
CA ILE A 140 13.29 31.24 -62.58
C ILE A 140 13.74 31.47 -64.01
N THR A 141 14.22 30.42 -64.67
CA THR A 141 14.65 30.47 -66.06
C THR A 141 13.60 29.80 -66.93
N SER A 142 12.97 30.59 -67.80
CA SER A 142 12.09 30.09 -68.86
C SER A 142 12.89 30.03 -70.16
N THR A 143 12.74 28.94 -70.93
CA THR A 143 13.39 28.80 -72.23
C THR A 143 12.39 28.70 -73.37
N GLN A 144 12.73 29.29 -74.50
CA GLN A 144 11.95 29.27 -75.74
C GLN A 144 12.88 29.14 -76.95
N SER A 145 12.33 28.61 -78.04
CA SER A 145 13.03 28.59 -79.33
C SER A 145 13.01 29.97 -79.99
N LEU A 146 13.90 30.18 -80.96
CA LEU A 146 13.83 31.37 -81.80
C LEU A 146 12.53 31.37 -82.60
N VAL A 147 11.97 32.56 -82.78
CA VAL A 147 10.82 32.80 -83.63
C VAL A 147 11.25 33.58 -84.87
N GLU A 148 10.61 33.28 -85.99
CA GLU A 148 10.74 34.10 -87.19
C GLU A 148 10.09 35.46 -86.92
N SER A 149 10.84 36.51 -87.18
CA SER A 149 10.36 37.88 -87.01
C SER A 149 11.02 38.82 -88.00
N CYS A 150 10.37 39.95 -88.24
CA CYS A 150 10.86 40.98 -89.11
C CYS A 150 11.64 42.02 -88.31
N ALA A 151 12.79 42.46 -88.85
CA ALA A 151 13.58 43.55 -88.25
C ALA A 151 12.80 44.88 -88.24
N ASP A 152 11.87 45.06 -89.18
CA ASP A 152 10.98 46.21 -89.25
C ASP A 152 9.63 45.87 -88.57
N PRO A 153 9.21 46.61 -87.53
CA PRO A 153 7.96 46.37 -86.82
C PRO A 153 6.69 46.65 -87.65
N THR A 154 6.82 47.31 -88.82
CA THR A 154 5.71 47.58 -89.74
C THR A 154 5.56 46.53 -90.84
N ALA A 155 6.50 45.59 -90.93
CA ALA A 155 6.45 44.49 -91.89
C ALA A 155 5.52 43.36 -91.43
N VAL A 156 4.84 42.70 -92.37
CA VAL A 156 4.01 41.52 -92.13
C VAL A 156 4.82 40.27 -92.49
N LEU A 157 4.90 39.31 -91.56
CA LEU A 157 5.53 38.02 -91.82
C LEU A 157 4.56 37.11 -92.60
N ASP A 158 4.99 36.63 -93.77
CA ASP A 158 4.27 35.66 -94.58
C ASP A 158 5.26 34.64 -95.19
N ASN A 159 5.04 33.35 -94.92
CA ASN A 159 5.84 32.22 -95.45
C ASN A 159 7.37 32.40 -95.38
N GLY A 160 7.91 32.93 -94.28
CA GLY A 160 9.34 33.13 -94.08
C GLY A 160 9.91 34.42 -94.70
N GLU A 161 9.06 35.26 -95.31
CA GLU A 161 9.41 36.58 -95.84
C GLU A 161 8.69 37.71 -95.08
N CYS A 162 9.39 38.83 -94.93
CA CYS A 162 8.92 40.06 -94.33
C CYS A 162 8.46 41.03 -95.41
N LEU A 163 7.15 41.24 -95.49
CA LEU A 163 6.50 42.05 -96.50
C LEU A 163 6.27 43.47 -95.97
N THR A 164 6.81 44.48 -96.64
CA THR A 164 6.52 45.90 -96.37
C THR A 164 5.84 46.56 -97.55
N LEU A 165 5.00 47.55 -97.28
CA LEU A 165 4.34 48.34 -98.31
C LEU A 165 5.10 49.65 -98.53
N SER A 166 5.52 49.88 -99.77
CA SER A 166 6.16 51.13 -100.20
C SER A 166 5.34 51.79 -101.29
N LEU A 167 5.33 53.12 -101.29
CA LEU A 167 4.68 53.91 -102.34
C LEU A 167 5.58 53.95 -103.57
N ALA A 168 5.10 53.38 -104.67
CA ALA A 168 5.76 53.36 -105.96
C ALA A 168 5.20 54.48 -106.86
N ALA A 169 6.10 55.19 -107.54
CA ALA A 169 5.76 56.27 -108.47
C ALA A 169 5.26 55.76 -109.85
N ASP A 170 5.48 54.47 -110.16
CA ASP A 170 5.09 53.83 -111.42
C ASP A 170 4.32 52.53 -111.13
N CYS A 171 3.13 52.42 -111.74
CA CYS A 171 2.11 51.41 -111.49
C CYS A 171 2.14 50.24 -112.49
N SER A 172 3.10 50.22 -113.39
CA SER A 172 3.15 49.29 -114.51
C SER A 172 3.41 47.85 -114.04
N GLY A 173 2.35 47.04 -113.93
CA GLY A 173 2.44 45.59 -113.66
C GLY A 173 1.91 45.10 -112.29
N PHE A 174 1.21 45.94 -111.51
CA PHE A 174 0.74 45.57 -110.16
C PHE A 174 -0.79 45.57 -110.03
N ASN A 175 -1.33 44.82 -109.06
CA ASN A 175 -2.75 44.83 -108.70
C ASN A 175 -3.12 46.21 -108.09
N LYS A 176 -3.91 47.01 -108.81
CA LYS A 176 -4.53 48.22 -108.24
C LYS A 176 -5.47 47.81 -107.12
N LEU A 177 -5.15 48.12 -105.87
CA LEU A 177 -6.17 48.19 -104.84
C LEU A 177 -7.15 49.31 -105.27
N ASN A 178 -8.37 48.91 -105.63
CA ASN A 178 -9.47 49.80 -106.00
C ASN A 178 -9.94 50.61 -104.78
N LEU A 179 -9.12 51.51 -104.28
CA LEU A 179 -9.56 52.61 -103.44
C LEU A 179 -9.91 53.75 -104.40
N ARG A 180 -11.18 54.16 -104.38
CA ARG A 180 -11.73 55.14 -105.32
C ARG A 180 -11.23 56.53 -104.95
N SER A 181 -10.21 57.08 -105.62
CA SER A 181 -10.16 58.50 -106.04
C SER A 181 -8.83 58.88 -106.73
N THR A 182 -8.71 58.62 -108.03
CA THR A 182 -7.99 59.37 -109.10
C THR A 182 -6.67 60.16 -108.84
N SER A 183 -5.91 59.88 -107.79
CA SER A 183 -4.51 60.29 -107.64
C SER A 183 -3.78 59.36 -106.66
N ASP A 184 -4.10 58.07 -106.72
CA ASP A 184 -3.67 57.12 -105.70
C ASP A 184 -2.28 56.55 -106.02
N PRO A 185 -1.32 56.63 -105.08
CA PRO A 185 0.01 56.06 -105.24
C PRO A 185 -0.07 54.52 -105.28
N CYS A 186 0.71 53.89 -106.15
CA CYS A 186 0.74 52.44 -106.24
C CYS A 186 1.48 51.82 -105.06
N LEU A 187 0.92 50.77 -104.47
CA LEU A 187 1.55 50.05 -103.37
C LEU A 187 2.40 48.91 -103.93
N LYS A 188 3.71 48.98 -103.71
CA LYS A 188 4.64 47.89 -104.00
C LYS A 188 4.94 47.12 -102.73
N VAL A 189 4.67 45.83 -102.75
CA VAL A 189 5.12 44.88 -101.72
C VAL A 189 6.62 44.66 -101.91
N MET A 190 7.42 44.98 -100.89
CA MET A 190 8.83 44.62 -100.82
C MET A 190 8.95 43.41 -99.90
N SER A 191 9.68 42.38 -100.33
CA SER A 191 9.99 41.25 -99.47
C SER A 191 11.47 41.24 -99.08
N LYS A 192 11.74 40.84 -97.84
CA LYS A 192 13.07 40.53 -97.31
C LYS A 192 12.99 39.21 -96.54
N PRO A 193 14.06 38.41 -96.47
CA PRO A 193 14.04 37.20 -95.65
C PRO A 193 13.78 37.54 -94.18
N SER A 194 12.99 36.70 -93.52
CA SER A 194 12.78 36.79 -92.08
C SER A 194 14.08 36.50 -91.31
N GLU A 195 14.13 36.94 -90.05
CA GLU A 195 15.27 36.68 -89.17
C GLU A 195 14.81 35.90 -87.94
N LEU A 196 15.64 34.95 -87.51
CA LEU A 196 15.42 34.22 -86.27
C LEU A 196 15.86 35.08 -85.09
N ARG A 197 14.91 35.48 -84.26
CA ARG A 197 15.14 36.33 -83.08
C ARG A 197 14.44 35.73 -81.86
N CYS A 198 14.84 36.18 -80.68
CA CYS A 198 14.15 35.79 -79.46
C CYS A 198 12.81 36.54 -79.33
N PRO A 199 11.78 35.87 -78.80
CA PRO A 199 10.52 36.52 -78.44
C PRO A 199 10.74 37.72 -77.51
N PRO A 200 9.82 38.71 -77.50
CA PRO A 200 9.93 39.86 -76.62
C PRO A 200 10.15 39.44 -75.15
N GLY A 201 11.17 40.01 -74.51
CA GLY A 201 11.55 39.69 -73.14
C GLY A 201 12.60 38.58 -73.00
N TYR A 202 12.85 37.77 -74.03
CA TYR A 202 13.86 36.73 -74.01
C TYR A 202 15.19 37.20 -74.60
N GLN A 203 16.30 36.72 -74.04
CA GLN A 203 17.64 36.99 -74.51
C GLN A 203 18.27 35.72 -75.09
N GLN A 204 19.03 35.86 -76.17
CA GLN A 204 19.70 34.74 -76.79
C GLN A 204 20.88 34.29 -75.93
N VAL A 205 20.92 33.00 -75.61
CA VAL A 205 22.04 32.39 -74.89
C VAL A 205 22.74 31.43 -75.84
N SER A 206 24.02 31.67 -76.10
CA SER A 206 24.81 30.89 -77.04
C SER A 206 25.63 29.85 -76.28
N GLU A 207 25.00 28.76 -75.84
CA GLU A 207 25.75 27.56 -75.51
C GLU A 207 25.87 26.69 -76.76
N LYS A 208 27.11 26.24 -77.02
CA LYS A 208 27.57 25.67 -78.29
C LYS A 208 26.56 24.62 -78.79
N GLU A 209 26.00 24.90 -79.97
CA GLU A 209 25.13 24.05 -80.81
C GLU A 209 23.60 24.21 -80.69
N HIS A 210 23.05 24.86 -79.67
CA HIS A 210 21.61 25.16 -79.63
C HIS A 210 21.37 26.66 -79.39
N ARG A 211 20.82 27.34 -80.42
CA ARG A 211 20.37 28.72 -80.26
C ARG A 211 19.08 28.66 -79.44
N GLU A 212 19.15 29.00 -78.16
CA GLU A 212 18.00 29.01 -77.26
C GLU A 212 17.82 30.42 -76.68
N CYS A 213 16.57 30.80 -76.46
CA CYS A 213 16.19 32.08 -75.88
C CYS A 213 15.83 31.85 -74.41
N GLN A 214 16.41 32.61 -73.49
CA GLN A 214 16.13 32.52 -72.06
C GLN A 214 15.56 33.82 -71.51
N HIS A 215 14.56 33.70 -70.64
CA HIS A 215 14.05 34.78 -69.82
C HIS A 215 14.26 34.42 -68.34
N LYS A 216 14.85 35.35 -67.58
CA LYS A 216 15.11 35.18 -66.15
C LYS A 216 14.23 36.11 -65.34
N GLU A 217 13.46 35.53 -64.42
CA GLU A 217 12.69 36.27 -63.42
C GLU A 217 13.36 36.12 -62.05
N TYR A 218 13.36 37.21 -61.27
CA TYR A 218 14.06 37.28 -59.99
C TYR A 218 13.07 37.48 -58.84
N SER A 219 13.23 36.71 -57.77
CA SER A 219 12.44 36.85 -56.55
C SER A 219 13.30 36.68 -55.29
N LYS A 220 12.78 37.14 -54.14
CA LYS A 220 13.47 37.01 -52.86
C LYS A 220 13.38 35.55 -52.38
N PRO A 221 14.48 34.97 -51.86
CA PRO A 221 14.44 33.63 -51.28
C PRO A 221 13.60 33.57 -50.01
N VAL A 222 12.97 32.42 -49.80
CA VAL A 222 12.20 32.15 -48.59
C VAL A 222 13.17 31.71 -47.50
N GLN A 223 13.01 32.30 -46.32
CA GLN A 223 13.78 31.94 -45.14
C GLN A 223 13.09 30.79 -44.39
N HIS A 224 13.84 29.75 -44.04
CA HIS A 224 13.36 28.60 -43.31
C HIS A 224 14.32 28.20 -42.19
N CYS A 225 13.76 27.93 -41.01
CA CYS A 225 14.51 27.33 -39.92
C CYS A 225 14.39 25.82 -39.99
N SER A 226 15.52 25.12 -40.10
CA SER A 226 15.53 23.64 -40.07
C SER A 226 15.37 23.06 -38.65
N LYS A 227 15.28 23.93 -37.63
CA LYS A 227 15.21 23.59 -36.20
C LYS A 227 14.02 24.32 -35.56
N THR A 228 14.19 24.85 -34.36
CA THR A 228 13.12 25.51 -33.60
C THR A 228 13.08 26.99 -33.95
N VAL A 229 11.88 27.55 -34.07
CA VAL A 229 11.66 28.99 -34.25
C VAL A 229 11.23 29.58 -32.92
N VAL A 230 11.97 30.57 -32.43
CA VAL A 230 11.60 31.34 -31.23
C VAL A 230 11.59 32.81 -31.62
N GLY A 231 10.39 33.40 -31.73
CA GLY A 231 10.22 34.73 -32.30
C GLY A 231 10.63 34.76 -33.77
N GLU A 232 11.63 35.59 -34.10
CA GLU A 232 12.19 35.69 -35.46
C GLU A 232 13.52 34.96 -35.65
N GLU A 233 14.08 34.33 -34.61
CA GLU A 233 15.36 33.63 -34.67
C GLU A 233 15.18 32.12 -34.83
N CYS A 234 16.10 31.50 -35.57
CA CYS A 234 16.23 30.05 -35.56
C CYS A 234 17.15 29.67 -34.40
N ILE A 235 16.66 28.83 -33.49
CA ILE A 235 17.43 28.35 -32.36
C ILE A 235 17.72 26.87 -32.55
N ASP A 236 19.00 26.50 -32.40
CA ASP A 236 19.42 25.11 -32.20
C ASP A 236 19.81 24.89 -30.73
N LEU A 237 19.51 23.69 -30.24
CA LEU A 237 19.79 23.32 -28.85
C LEU A 237 21.04 22.45 -28.82
N ASP A 238 22.09 22.96 -28.19
CA ASP A 238 23.32 22.23 -27.92
C ASP A 238 23.17 21.49 -26.59
N PHE A 239 23.27 20.15 -26.64
CA PHE A 239 23.16 19.30 -25.46
C PHE A 239 24.52 18.73 -25.09
N GLN A 240 24.92 18.91 -23.84
CA GLN A 240 26.13 18.32 -23.27
C GLN A 240 25.82 17.50 -22.01
N ALA A 241 26.69 16.53 -21.73
CA ALA A 241 26.62 15.79 -20.49
C ALA A 241 26.97 16.70 -19.31
N ALA A 242 26.18 16.61 -18.24
CA ALA A 242 26.52 17.28 -16.99
C ALA A 242 27.57 16.49 -16.21
N GLU A 243 28.42 17.19 -15.45
CA GLU A 243 29.19 16.56 -14.39
C GLU A 243 28.27 16.38 -13.17
N LEU A 244 28.25 15.16 -12.63
CA LEU A 244 27.35 14.75 -11.55
C LEU A 244 28.17 14.36 -10.32
N THR A 245 27.89 15.01 -9.20
CA THR A 245 28.61 14.77 -7.95
C THR A 245 27.64 14.45 -6.81
N CYS A 246 28.09 13.56 -5.93
CA CYS A 246 27.44 13.26 -4.65
C CYS A 246 28.40 13.63 -3.52
N ASN A 247 27.85 13.91 -2.33
CA ASN A 247 28.66 14.16 -1.15
C ASN A 247 29.26 12.85 -0.61
N GLU A 248 30.37 12.43 -1.20
CA GLU A 248 31.10 11.22 -0.79
C GLU A 248 31.62 11.31 0.64
N ALA A 249 31.92 12.51 1.15
CA ALA A 249 32.34 12.72 2.54
C ALA A 249 31.23 12.34 3.54
N GLU A 250 29.96 12.43 3.13
CA GLU A 250 28.82 11.94 3.92
C GLU A 250 28.43 10.47 3.60
N GLY A 251 29.20 9.79 2.76
CA GLY A 251 29.00 8.39 2.36
C GLY A 251 27.96 8.18 1.26
N TYR A 252 27.55 9.25 0.55
CA TYR A 252 26.66 9.12 -0.61
C TYR A 252 27.41 8.69 -1.86
N SER A 253 26.81 7.77 -2.62
CA SER A 253 27.31 7.36 -3.93
C SER A 253 26.25 7.53 -5.01
N ILE A 254 26.71 7.71 -6.25
CA ILE A 254 25.85 7.92 -7.41
C ILE A 254 25.09 6.63 -7.73
N ARG A 255 23.77 6.74 -7.80
CA ARG A 255 22.88 5.72 -8.35
C ARG A 255 22.21 6.30 -9.59
N ASN A 256 22.77 5.97 -10.76
CA ASN A 256 22.19 6.36 -12.04
C ASN A 256 20.95 5.49 -12.32
N LEU A 257 19.76 6.07 -12.20
CA LEU A 257 18.51 5.43 -12.61
C LEU A 257 17.98 6.14 -13.86
N PHE A 258 18.06 5.48 -15.01
CA PHE A 258 17.42 5.94 -16.26
C PHE A 258 17.76 7.39 -16.66
N GLY A 259 19.00 7.83 -16.46
CA GLY A 259 19.45 9.19 -16.81
C GLY A 259 19.11 10.27 -15.79
N ILE A 260 18.54 9.89 -14.64
CA ILE A 260 18.36 10.73 -13.45
C ILE A 260 19.40 10.32 -12.42
N CYS A 261 20.15 11.29 -11.91
CA CYS A 261 21.17 11.06 -10.89
C CYS A 261 20.47 11.18 -9.55
N ASN A 262 20.59 10.13 -8.75
CA ASN A 262 20.17 10.15 -7.36
C ASN A 262 21.33 9.64 -6.51
N CYS A 263 21.71 10.41 -5.49
CA CYS A 263 22.70 9.99 -4.53
C CYS A 263 22.04 9.07 -3.52
N SER A 264 22.68 7.94 -3.19
CA SER A 264 22.15 7.04 -2.17
C SER A 264 23.23 6.60 -1.19
N LYS A 265 22.83 6.41 0.07
CA LYS A 265 23.67 5.76 1.08
C LYS A 265 22.85 4.82 1.94
N LYS A 266 23.51 3.80 2.47
CA LYS A 266 22.92 2.90 3.46
C LYS A 266 22.95 3.54 4.84
N ALA A 267 21.84 3.44 5.55
CA ALA A 267 21.74 3.82 6.95
C ALA A 267 21.38 2.59 7.79
N TYR A 268 22.05 2.46 8.92
CA TYR A 268 21.91 1.32 9.83
C TYR A 268 21.49 1.80 11.20
N LYS A 269 20.54 1.09 11.82
CA LYS A 269 20.17 1.27 13.23
C LYS A 269 20.02 -0.10 13.90
N LYS A 270 20.27 -0.14 15.20
CA LYS A 270 19.95 -1.32 16.00
C LYS A 270 18.42 -1.44 16.13
N PRO A 271 17.85 -2.64 15.99
CA PRO A 271 16.43 -2.86 16.28
C PRO A 271 16.14 -2.61 17.75
N THR A 272 14.93 -2.15 18.04
CA THR A 272 14.42 -2.08 19.41
C THR A 272 13.78 -3.39 19.80
N ILE A 273 13.91 -3.74 21.07
CA ILE A 273 13.33 -4.96 21.64
C ILE A 273 11.93 -4.63 22.14
N GLU A 274 10.93 -5.34 21.64
CA GLU A 274 9.54 -5.26 22.10
C GLU A 274 9.13 -6.58 22.75
N CYS A 275 8.61 -6.47 23.98
CA CYS A 275 8.01 -7.58 24.70
C CYS A 275 6.48 -7.50 24.64
N PRO A 276 5.77 -8.63 24.83
CA PRO A 276 4.33 -8.64 25.03
C PRO A 276 3.92 -7.74 26.21
N ALA A 277 2.68 -7.24 26.19
CA ALA A 277 2.19 -6.26 27.17
C ALA A 277 2.31 -6.70 28.64
N ASP A 278 2.33 -8.00 28.92
CA ASP A 278 2.45 -8.62 30.24
C ASP A 278 3.85 -9.18 30.53
N GLY A 279 4.87 -8.76 29.78
CA GLY A 279 6.24 -9.22 29.92
C GLY A 279 7.28 -8.11 29.97
N HIS A 280 8.44 -8.44 30.54
CA HIS A 280 9.61 -7.56 30.60
C HIS A 280 10.82 -8.25 29.98
N TYR A 281 11.74 -7.47 29.42
CA TYR A 281 12.95 -8.01 28.81
C TYR A 281 13.99 -8.37 29.87
N HIS A 282 14.57 -9.57 29.76
CA HIS A 282 15.64 -10.05 30.62
C HIS A 282 16.94 -10.19 29.82
N ALA A 283 17.87 -9.25 30.02
CA ALA A 283 19.07 -9.11 29.19
C ALA A 283 19.98 -10.35 29.20
N GLU A 284 20.16 -11.00 30.35
CA GLU A 284 21.04 -12.18 30.47
C GLU A 284 20.53 -13.42 29.72
N LEU A 285 19.21 -13.50 29.53
CA LEU A 285 18.55 -14.63 28.88
C LEU A 285 18.15 -14.30 27.44
N GLU A 286 18.37 -13.05 27.01
CA GLU A 286 17.94 -12.49 25.72
C GLU A 286 16.47 -12.79 25.37
N GLN A 287 15.61 -12.80 26.39
CA GLN A 287 14.21 -13.23 26.30
C GLN A 287 13.28 -12.28 27.04
N CYS A 288 12.04 -12.22 26.61
CA CYS A 288 10.98 -11.56 27.36
C CYS A 288 10.38 -12.57 28.34
N ILE A 289 10.23 -12.16 29.61
CA ILE A 289 9.61 -12.98 30.65
C ILE A 289 8.23 -12.43 30.93
N ARG A 290 7.20 -13.24 30.65
CA ARG A 290 5.81 -12.94 30.99
C ARG A 290 5.49 -13.51 32.36
N THR A 291 4.71 -12.79 33.15
CA THR A 291 4.21 -13.27 34.45
C THR A 291 2.70 -13.44 34.41
N SER A 292 2.21 -14.47 35.07
CA SER A 292 0.78 -14.75 35.19
C SER A 292 0.43 -15.20 36.60
N THR A 293 -0.85 -15.08 36.94
CA THR A 293 -1.36 -15.48 38.24
C THR A 293 -1.45 -17.00 38.35
N VAL A 294 -1.09 -17.51 39.52
CA VAL A 294 -1.20 -18.93 39.83
C VAL A 294 -2.66 -19.28 40.09
N ARG A 295 -3.13 -20.39 39.55
CA ARG A 295 -4.46 -20.93 39.86
C ARG A 295 -4.35 -21.97 40.97
N PHE A 296 -5.30 -21.93 41.89
CA PHE A 296 -5.42 -22.88 42.99
C PHE A 296 -6.48 -23.91 42.65
N GLU A 297 -6.07 -25.18 42.54
CA GLU A 297 -7.00 -26.28 42.34
C GLU A 297 -7.02 -27.21 43.56
N CYS A 298 -8.23 -27.52 44.02
CA CYS A 298 -8.42 -28.46 45.10
C CYS A 298 -8.52 -29.90 44.58
N PRO A 299 -7.97 -30.89 45.30
CA PRO A 299 -8.19 -32.30 44.99
C PRO A 299 -9.69 -32.66 44.98
N ASP A 300 -10.03 -33.73 44.28
CA ASP A 300 -11.42 -34.15 44.07
C ASP A 300 -12.23 -34.24 45.39
N GLY A 301 -13.36 -33.53 45.40
CA GLY A 301 -14.28 -33.47 46.53
C GLY A 301 -13.89 -32.52 47.66
N PHE A 302 -12.83 -31.72 47.51
CA PHE A 302 -12.53 -30.56 48.36
C PHE A 302 -12.98 -29.26 47.69
N GLN A 303 -13.37 -28.26 48.48
CA GLN A 303 -13.75 -26.93 48.01
C GLN A 303 -12.75 -25.89 48.52
N LEU A 304 -12.34 -24.97 47.66
CA LEU A 304 -11.43 -23.89 48.05
C LEU A 304 -12.16 -22.92 48.99
N ARG A 305 -11.64 -22.77 50.22
CA ARG A 305 -12.09 -21.78 51.20
C ARG A 305 -10.90 -20.97 51.69
N ASN A 306 -10.90 -19.68 51.35
CA ASN A 306 -9.77 -18.77 51.57
C ASN A 306 -8.48 -19.31 50.92
N THR A 307 -7.54 -19.79 51.72
CA THR A 307 -6.21 -20.28 51.27
C THR A 307 -6.06 -21.80 51.37
N TYR A 308 -7.09 -22.54 51.78
CA TYR A 308 -7.05 -23.99 51.96
C TYR A 308 -8.23 -24.69 51.28
N CYS A 309 -8.02 -25.94 50.91
CA CYS A 309 -9.05 -26.83 50.40
C CYS A 309 -9.74 -27.55 51.57
N GLU A 310 -11.06 -27.36 51.72
CA GLU A 310 -11.86 -27.93 52.79
C GLU A 310 -12.84 -28.99 52.28
N LYS A 311 -12.96 -30.11 53.00
CA LYS A 311 -13.99 -31.13 52.77
C LYS A 311 -14.70 -31.46 54.08
N PRO A 312 -15.98 -31.12 54.24
CA PRO A 312 -16.75 -31.54 55.40
C PRO A 312 -17.11 -33.04 55.28
N MET A 313 -16.86 -33.79 56.35
CA MET A 313 -17.36 -35.16 56.51
C MET A 313 -18.42 -35.19 57.59
N HIS A 314 -19.56 -35.82 57.28
CA HIS A 314 -20.71 -35.91 58.18
C HIS A 314 -20.81 -37.31 58.76
N LYS A 315 -21.11 -37.38 60.06
CA LYS A 315 -21.51 -38.61 60.77
C LYS A 315 -22.80 -38.37 61.56
N PRO A 316 -23.63 -39.41 61.74
CA PRO A 316 -24.80 -39.29 62.59
C PRO A 316 -24.37 -39.05 64.06
N PRO A 317 -25.09 -38.20 64.80
CA PRO A 317 -24.87 -38.02 66.23
C PRO A 317 -25.25 -39.28 67.00
N GLN A 318 -24.54 -39.55 68.10
CA GLN A 318 -24.95 -40.58 69.06
C GLN A 318 -25.99 -39.97 70.00
N LEU A 319 -27.17 -40.59 70.09
CA LEU A 319 -28.27 -40.15 70.93
C LEU A 319 -28.26 -40.96 72.23
N ILE A 320 -28.12 -40.26 73.36
CA ILE A 320 -28.15 -40.89 74.68
C ILE A 320 -29.53 -40.65 75.30
N PHE A 321 -30.25 -41.74 75.55
CA PHE A 321 -31.56 -41.73 76.23
C PHE A 321 -31.42 -42.26 77.65
N ASN A 322 -32.06 -41.59 78.61
CA ASN A 322 -32.20 -42.10 79.98
C ASN A 322 -33.69 -42.38 80.22
N VAL A 323 -34.02 -43.63 80.51
CA VAL A 323 -35.39 -44.03 80.89
C VAL A 323 -35.48 -44.04 82.41
N THR A 324 -36.37 -43.22 82.97
CA THR A 324 -36.63 -43.19 84.42
C THR A 324 -38.03 -43.75 84.67
N LEU A 325 -38.12 -44.92 85.31
CA LEU A 325 -39.38 -45.54 85.72
C LEU A 325 -39.66 -45.17 87.18
N ALA A 326 -40.80 -44.51 87.44
CA ALA A 326 -41.24 -44.17 88.79
C ALA A 326 -42.43 -45.05 89.18
N CYS A 327 -42.26 -45.90 90.19
CA CYS A 327 -43.37 -46.63 90.83
C CYS A 327 -43.84 -45.86 92.06
N ASN A 328 -45.11 -45.46 92.09
CA ASN A 328 -45.72 -44.75 93.19
C ASN A 328 -46.52 -45.73 94.05
N ILE A 329 -46.13 -45.97 95.30
CA ILE A 329 -46.89 -46.82 96.24
C ILE A 329 -47.28 -45.95 97.44
N ASN A 330 -48.59 -45.79 97.65
CA ASN A 330 -49.18 -45.02 98.75
C ASN A 330 -49.01 -45.74 100.10
N PRO A 331 -48.73 -45.03 101.21
CA PRO A 331 -48.52 -45.64 102.52
C PRO A 331 -49.82 -45.62 103.33
N HIS A 332 -50.26 -46.76 103.88
CA HIS A 332 -50.87 -46.80 105.22
C HIS A 332 -51.08 -48.24 105.71
N GLN A 333 -50.64 -48.45 106.94
CA GLN A 333 -50.93 -49.53 107.90
C GLN A 333 -50.05 -50.78 107.91
N ASP A 334 -49.10 -50.70 108.84
CA ASP A 334 -48.32 -51.73 109.53
C ASP A 334 -49.00 -53.10 109.67
N LEU A 335 -48.29 -54.13 109.21
CA LEU A 335 -47.96 -55.36 109.95
C LEU A 335 -47.01 -56.19 109.07
N GLY A 336 -45.72 -56.20 109.43
CA GLY A 336 -44.73 -57.19 109.00
C GLY A 336 -44.33 -57.17 107.52
N MET A 337 -43.10 -56.73 107.24
CA MET A 337 -42.45 -56.85 105.93
C MET A 337 -42.57 -58.27 105.35
N PRO A 338 -42.85 -58.38 104.03
CA PRO A 338 -42.03 -59.22 103.19
C PRO A 338 -41.34 -58.38 102.11
N GLN A 339 -40.04 -58.60 102.01
CA GLN A 339 -39.16 -58.08 100.96
C GLN A 339 -39.63 -58.63 99.60
N CYS A 340 -40.06 -57.78 98.68
CA CYS A 340 -40.19 -58.17 97.27
C CYS A 340 -38.77 -58.26 96.68
N ALA A 341 -38.35 -59.50 96.38
CA ALA A 341 -37.06 -59.84 95.78
C ALA A 341 -36.93 -59.35 94.32
N PRO A 342 -35.71 -59.09 93.83
CA PRO A 342 -35.45 -58.42 92.55
C PRO A 342 -35.51 -59.37 91.34
N GLN A 343 -36.60 -60.11 91.16
CA GLN A 343 -36.78 -61.03 90.02
C GLN A 343 -37.74 -60.52 88.94
N ASP A 344 -38.46 -59.41 89.15
CA ASP A 344 -39.40 -58.87 88.17
C ASP A 344 -38.86 -57.71 87.28
N LEU A 345 -37.64 -57.20 87.53
CA LEU A 345 -37.05 -56.14 86.70
C LEU A 345 -36.47 -56.66 85.36
N THR A 346 -36.02 -57.91 85.29
CA THR A 346 -35.35 -58.45 84.09
C THR A 346 -36.33 -58.66 82.93
N LYS A 347 -37.61 -58.93 83.23
CA LYS A 347 -38.66 -59.01 82.21
C LYS A 347 -39.08 -57.65 81.64
N LEU A 348 -38.78 -56.55 82.35
CA LEU A 348 -39.07 -55.20 81.85
C LEU A 348 -38.00 -54.71 80.85
N THR A 349 -36.75 -55.16 81.01
CA THR A 349 -35.63 -54.78 80.13
C THR A 349 -35.71 -55.43 78.74
N GLU A 350 -36.33 -56.60 78.64
CA GLU A 350 -36.54 -57.33 77.38
C GLU A 350 -37.71 -56.79 76.56
N LEU A 351 -38.63 -56.04 77.19
CA LEU A 351 -39.75 -55.36 76.51
C LEU A 351 -39.38 -53.97 75.98
N LEU A 352 -38.35 -53.32 76.53
CA LEU A 352 -37.87 -52.00 76.11
C LEU A 352 -36.77 -52.06 75.03
N SER A 353 -36.33 -53.25 74.62
CA SER A 353 -35.29 -53.48 73.60
C SER A 353 -35.83 -53.92 72.23
N ARG A 354 -37.15 -53.90 72.05
CA ARG A 354 -37.83 -53.94 70.74
C ARG A 354 -38.40 -52.56 70.44
#